data_AF-A0A357F2W0-F1
#
_entry.id   AF-A0A357F2W0-F1
#
_cell.length_a   1.000
_cell.length_b   1.000
_cell.length_c   1.000
_cell.angle_alpha   90.00
_cell.angle_beta   90.00
_cell.angle_gamma   90.00
#
_symmetry.space_group_name_H-M   'P 1'
#
loop_
_entity.id
_entity.type
_entity.pdbx_description
1 polymer ?
#
loop_
_entity_poly.entity_id
_entity_poly.type
_entity_poly.pdbx_seq_one_letter_code
_entity_poly.pdbx_strand_id
1 'polypeptide(L)' 'LKLLAIANRGVKVYPGGFSDTFTVDHWRCRFASEAGEGNAVTHSAINALLTRFDEAGLDVIKTENLYNFDGSKGYSA' A
#
# COMPACT_ATOMS: atom_id res chain seq x y z
N LEU A 1 2.53 -10.01 2.34
CA LEU A 1 1.63 -8.85 2.29
C LEU A 1 1.05 -8.76 0.90
N LYS A 2 -0.27 -8.61 0.80
CA LYS A 2 -0.98 -8.58 -0.47
C LYS A 2 -1.20 -7.14 -0.92
N LEU A 3 -0.80 -6.82 -2.15
CA LEU A 3 -1.09 -5.53 -2.78
C LEU A 3 -2.59 -5.45 -3.08
N LEU A 4 -3.24 -4.38 -2.62
CA LEU A 4 -4.66 -4.12 -2.85
C LEU A 4 -4.87 -3.08 -3.93
N ALA A 5 -4.11 -1.98 -3.88
CA ALA A 5 -4.25 -0.88 -4.82
C ALA A 5 -2.95 -0.08 -4.94
N ILE A 6 -2.79 0.57 -6.09
CA ILE A 6 -1.81 1.62 -6.31
C ILE A 6 -2.57 2.89 -6.67
N ALA A 7 -2.18 4.01 -6.05
CA ALA A 7 -2.69 5.33 -6.39
C ALA A 7 -1.54 6.27 -6.76
N ASN A 8 -1.83 7.22 -7.65
CA ASN A 8 -0.94 8.32 -8.03
C ASN A 8 -1.68 9.63 -7.77
N ARG A 9 -1.07 10.55 -7.00
CA ARG A 9 -1.71 11.83 -6.60
C ARG A 9 -3.13 11.68 -6.04
N GLY A 10 -3.39 10.60 -5.30
CA GLY A 10 -4.69 10.31 -4.70
C GLY A 10 -5.68 9.57 -5.61
N VAL A 11 -5.40 9.43 -6.91
CA VAL A 11 -6.25 8.71 -7.87
C VAL A 11 -5.81 7.25 -7.96
N LYS A 12 -6.74 6.30 -7.83
CA LYS A 12 -6.45 4.87 -7.99
C LYS A 12 -6.10 4.58 -9.46
N VAL A 13 -4.92 4.00 -9.67
CA VAL A 13 -4.39 3.62 -10.99
C VAL A 13 -4.28 2.10 -11.16
N TYR A 14 -4.32 1.35 -10.06
CA TYR A 14 -4.36 -0.11 -10.08
C TYR A 14 -5.16 -0.66 -8.88
N PRO A 15 -5.96 -1.73 -9.06
CA PRO A 15 -6.43 -2.24 -10.35
C PRO A 15 -7.47 -1.29 -10.97
N GLY A 16 -7.60 -1.33 -12.30
CA GLY A 16 -8.63 -0.60 -13.03
C GLY A 16 -8.43 0.92 -13.03
N GLY A 17 -7.19 1.39 -13.26
CA GLY A 17 -6.92 2.79 -13.54
C GLY A 17 -7.42 3.23 -14.91
N PHE A 18 -7.59 4.55 -15.08
CA PHE A 18 -7.91 5.14 -16.38
C PHE A 18 -6.64 5.49 -17.15
N SER A 19 -6.60 5.22 -18.45
CA SER A 19 -5.45 5.52 -19.34
C SER A 19 -5.05 6.99 -19.30
N ASP A 20 -6.02 7.87 -19.11
CA ASP A 20 -5.83 9.33 -19.20
C ASP A 20 -5.42 9.93 -17.84
N THR A 21 -5.19 9.08 -16.83
CA THR A 21 -4.70 9.55 -15.53
C THR A 21 -3.29 10.09 -15.71
N PHE A 22 -3.13 11.41 -15.57
CA PHE A 22 -1.81 12.03 -15.47
C PHE A 22 -1.11 11.53 -14.20
N THR A 23 0.08 10.96 -14.35
CA THR A 23 0.86 10.38 -13.26
C THR A 23 2.17 11.13 -13.05
N VAL A 24 2.67 11.11 -11.82
CA VAL A 24 4.03 11.53 -11.47
C VAL A 24 4.84 10.33 -10.97
N ASP A 25 6.12 10.51 -10.72
CA ASP A 25 7.05 9.48 -10.25
C ASP A 25 6.89 9.10 -8.75
N HIS A 26 5.76 9.47 -8.14
CA HIS A 26 5.43 9.12 -6.75
C HIS A 26 4.13 8.30 -6.68
N TRP A 27 4.25 7.09 -6.14
CA TRP A 27 3.18 6.09 -6.10
C TRP A 27 2.90 5.66 -4.67
N ARG A 28 1.61 5.62 -4.30
CA ARG A 28 1.17 5.09 -3.01
C ARG A 28 0.62 3.69 -3.22
N CYS A 29 1.32 2.70 -2.68
CA CYS A 29 0.89 1.30 -2.70
C CYS A 29 0.20 0.95 -1.38
N ARG A 30 -1.00 0.36 -1.45
CA ARG A 30 -1.74 -0.14 -0.28
C ARG A 30 -1.60 -1.64 -0.20
N PHE A 31 -1.11 -2.12 0.94
CA PHE A 31 -0.99 -3.53 1.26
C PHE A 31 -1.89 -3.92 2.44
N ALA A 32 -2.31 -5.18 2.46
CA ALA A 32 -3.00 -5.80 3.59
C ALA A 32 -2.41 -7.18 3.91
N SER A 33 -2.87 -7.78 5.02
CA SER A 33 -2.55 -9.15 5.37
C SER A 33 -2.95 -10.12 4.25
N GLU A 34 -2.19 -11.21 4.10
CA GLU A 34 -2.54 -12.30 3.17
C GLU A 34 -3.88 -12.94 3.53
N ALA A 35 -4.24 -12.94 4.82
CA ALA A 35 -5.52 -13.42 5.32
C ALA A 35 -6.71 -12.48 5.00
N GLY A 36 -6.44 -11.31 4.39
CA GLY A 36 -7.44 -10.30 4.04
C GLY A 36 -7.37 -9.04 4.90
N GLU A 37 -8.10 -7.99 4.49
CA GLU A 37 -8.20 -6.74 5.24
C GLU A 37 -8.73 -6.96 6.67
N GLY A 38 -8.25 -6.15 7.62
CA GLY A 38 -8.63 -6.23 9.03
C GLY A 38 -7.86 -7.27 9.86
N ASN A 39 -7.15 -8.20 9.21
CA ASN A 39 -6.26 -9.12 9.91
C ASN A 39 -4.94 -8.43 10.30
N ALA A 40 -4.40 -8.83 11.44
CA ALA A 40 -3.14 -8.28 11.95
C ALA A 40 -1.97 -8.51 10.99
N VAL A 41 -1.10 -7.51 10.90
CA VAL A 41 0.17 -7.55 10.17
C VAL A 41 1.29 -7.35 11.18
N THR A 42 2.30 -8.21 11.13
CA THR A 42 3.48 -8.08 12.00
C THR A 42 4.49 -7.09 11.41
N HIS A 43 5.28 -6.45 12.26
CA HIS A 43 6.38 -5.58 11.81
C HIS A 43 7.40 -6.34 10.94
N SER A 44 7.64 -7.62 11.22
CA SER A 44 8.50 -8.47 10.39
C SER A 44 7.97 -8.61 8.95
N ALA A 45 6.66 -8.73 8.76
CA ALA A 45 6.06 -8.77 7.43
C ALA A 45 6.18 -7.43 6.68
N ILE A 46 6.17 -6.30 7.40
CA ILE A 46 6.42 -4.97 6.83
C ILE A 46 7.90 -4.87 6.40
N ASN A 47 8.84 -5.24 7.27
CA ASN A 47 10.27 -5.20 6.97
C ASN A 47 10.62 -6.09 5.76
N ALA A 48 10.03 -7.28 5.68
CA ALA A 48 10.21 -8.17 4.54
C ALA A 48 9.67 -7.57 3.23
N LEU A 49 8.58 -6.80 3.29
CA LEU A 49 8.08 -6.07 2.12
C LEU A 49 9.06 -4.96 1.71
N LEU A 50 9.57 -4.17 2.66
CA LEU A 50 10.54 -3.11 2.38
C LEU A 50 11.84 -3.66 1.78
N THR A 51 12.31 -4.80 2.28
CA THR A 51 13.48 -5.51 1.71
C THR A 51 13.24 -5.87 0.24
N ARG A 52 12.04 -6.36 -0.11
CA ARG A 52 11.71 -6.67 -1.50
C ARG A 52 11.65 -5.45 -2.42
N PHE A 53 11.30 -4.26 -1.88
CA PHE A 53 11.36 -3.02 -2.65
C PHE A 53 12.81 -2.62 -2.92
N ASP A 54 13.67 -2.68 -1.90
CA ASP A 54 15.11 -2.40 -2.00
C ASP A 54 15.80 -3.34 -3.01
N GLU A 55 15.56 -4.66 -2.90
CA GLU A 55 16.07 -5.67 -3.84
C GLU A 55 15.59 -5.44 -5.29
N ALA A 56 14.44 -4.79 -5.48
CA ALA A 56 13.91 -4.42 -6.79
C ALA A 56 14.42 -3.06 -7.30
N GLY A 57 15.27 -2.36 -6.54
CA GLY A 57 15.76 -1.02 -6.87
C GLY A 57 14.68 0.07 -6.81
N LEU A 58 13.64 -0.15 -6.00
CA LEU A 58 12.53 0.79 -5.82
C LEU A 58 12.66 1.51 -4.49
N ASP A 59 12.73 2.85 -4.54
CA ASP A 59 12.89 3.66 -3.34
C ASP A 59 11.57 3.77 -2.55
N VAL A 60 11.63 3.49 -1.24
CA VAL A 60 10.51 3.67 -0.32
C VAL A 60 10.79 4.88 0.56
N ILE A 61 10.38 6.06 0.09
CA ILE A 61 10.61 7.33 0.78
C ILE A 61 9.72 7.53 2.02
N LYS A 62 8.63 6.75 2.15
CA LYS A 62 7.64 6.91 3.22
C LYS A 62 6.81 5.65 3.45
N THR A 63 6.52 5.37 4.72
CA THR A 63 5.56 4.33 5.15
C THR A 63 4.49 4.91 6.06
N GLU A 64 3.26 4.40 5.97
CA GLU A 64 2.15 4.71 6.87
C GLU A 64 1.43 3.40 7.20
N ASN A 65 1.29 3.08 8.49
CA ASN A 65 0.59 1.88 8.92
C ASN A 65 -0.92 2.12 8.92
N LEU A 66 -1.68 1.11 8.51
CA LEU A 66 -3.15 1.16 8.46
C LEU A 66 -3.72 0.53 9.73
N TYR A 67 -4.21 1.36 10.64
CA TYR A 67 -4.79 0.91 11.91
C TYR A 67 -6.32 0.92 11.86
N ASN A 68 -6.89 -0.02 12.60
CA ASN A 68 -8.29 0.03 13.01
C ASN A 68 -8.35 0.55 14.46
N PHE A 69 -9.29 1.44 14.72
CA PHE A 69 -9.59 1.96 16.05
C PHE A 69 -11.03 1.57 16.39
N ASP A 70 -11.23 0.88 17.51
CA ASP A 70 -12.55 0.40 17.96
C ASP A 70 -13.31 -0.38 16.87
N GLY A 71 -12.60 -1.24 16.15
CA GLY A 71 -13.15 -2.05 15.05
C GLY A 71 -13.39 -1.30 13.74
N SER A 72 -13.16 0.02 13.70
CA SER A 72 -13.36 0.87 12.52
C SER A 72 -12.05 1.24 11.83
N LYS A 73 -12.05 1.38 10.50
CA LYS A 73 -10.86 1.76 9.74
C LYS A 73 -10.44 3.21 10.07
N GLY A 74 -9.20 3.42 10.50
CA GLY A 74 -8.59 4.73 10.74
C GLY A 74 -7.99 5.36 9.49
N TYR A 75 -8.38 4.91 8.30
CA TYR A 75 -7.81 5.31 7.02
C TYR A 75 -8.89 5.35 5.94
N SER A 76 -8.74 6.25 4.97
CA SER A 76 -9.65 6.35 3.82
C SER A 76 -9.52 5.14 2.90
N ALA A 77 -10.55 4.86 2.09
CA ALA A 77 -10.47 3.93 0.97
C ALA A 77 -9.35 4.28 -0.01
#